data_AF-A0A812UVT8-F1
#
_entry.id   AF-A0A812UVT8-F1
#
_cell.length_a   1.000
_cell.length_b   1.000
_cell.length_c   1.000
_cell.angle_alpha   90.00
_cell.angle_beta   90.00
_cell.angle_gamma   90.00
#
_symmetry.space_group_name_H-M   'P 1'
#
loop_
_entity.id
_entity.type
_entity.pdbx_description
1 polymer ?
#
loop_
_entity_poly.entity_id
_entity_poly.type
_entity_poly.pdbx_seq_one_letter_code
_entity_poly.pdbx_strand_id
1 'polypeptide(L)'
;MDPRIVWTAPGKEPPRPTRLAGHGVGGGAWAHTRGFASRFASGTSLMPLGLSFVHLAGGLAAGKLAARMTRKAKQVRCLWPRSGGARHVACASGAGDFEYLMDLEGFVSLCKRRGFVFPSGEIYGGYSGFFDYGPLGAELKNNLKKMWWRRMVHGRDDVIGLDSAIVTTPSVHQASGHVDNFSDPMVDCKESKQRFRADQLMWAKVELEDEGDVGYVSMVEDGNVEAALNKAAKKLAEGKKMKPLIIKDMTEASEEEVALIPSPATKKPGSLTGARAFNLMFETTVGPYSDAGSKSYLRPETAQGIFVNYKQVSYVMRQKVPFGIAQIGKAFRNEITPRQFLFRSREFEQMEIEYFIDPDADFRAVQEEWIEEMWNFLKAVGLKECLMDREVHEGDKLAHYARACTDIIFRYPFGTQELLGVAARGEYDLQQHAQASGQSMEYQVPGQKRKFVPHVIEPSLGIDRLFLALLCSAYDEDVVGDEKRSLLRFHPCVAPITCAVFPLMKKPPALVEKAQALAKQLRQRGWNVLYDQAGTIGKRYRRMDEVGTPFCCTVDFDTLEDDTVTVRRRDDPLEVSRMPIDAVARFLDDECQLPM
;
A
#
# COMPACT_ATOMS: atom_id res chain seq x y z
N MET A 1 44.45 33.12 9.65
CA MET A 1 44.55 34.59 9.76
C MET A 1 44.67 35.14 8.34
N ASP A 2 43.83 36.15 8.05
CA ASP A 2 43.54 36.97 6.82
C ASP A 2 44.78 37.39 5.96
N PRO A 3 44.71 38.04 4.75
CA PRO A 3 43.54 38.59 4.02
C PRO A 3 43.50 38.62 2.45
N ARG A 4 42.26 38.72 1.95
CA ARG A 4 41.66 39.48 0.80
C ARG A 4 42.55 40.21 -0.25
N ILE A 5 42.26 40.00 -1.55
CA ILE A 5 42.33 40.94 -2.72
C ILE A 5 41.34 40.43 -3.81
N VAL A 6 40.14 40.98 -4.07
CA VAL A 6 39.65 42.12 -4.93
C VAL A 6 40.09 42.10 -6.42
N TRP A 7 39.15 42.13 -7.38
CA TRP A 7 38.98 43.12 -8.50
C TRP A 7 37.95 42.68 -9.58
N THR A 8 36.88 43.50 -9.70
CA THR A 8 36.10 43.99 -10.87
C THR A 8 35.65 43.15 -12.08
N ALA A 9 34.40 43.39 -12.48
CA ALA A 9 33.74 43.03 -13.74
C ALA A 9 34.13 43.94 -14.93
N PRO A 10 33.74 43.55 -16.16
CA PRO A 10 33.03 44.48 -17.04
C PRO A 10 31.78 43.88 -17.69
N GLY A 11 30.85 44.77 -18.04
CA GLY A 11 29.46 44.45 -18.40
C GLY A 11 29.22 44.01 -19.85
N LYS A 12 27.94 43.68 -20.10
CA LYS A 12 27.13 44.06 -21.28
C LYS A 12 25.70 43.50 -21.10
N GLU A 13 24.73 44.39 -20.92
CA GLU A 13 23.29 44.09 -21.06
C GLU A 13 22.83 44.30 -22.52
N PRO A 14 21.86 43.51 -23.01
CA PRO A 14 20.97 43.89 -24.11
C PRO A 14 19.51 44.16 -23.64
N PRO A 15 18.66 44.80 -24.49
CA PRO A 15 17.70 45.82 -24.05
C PRO A 15 16.27 45.32 -23.77
N ARG A 16 15.52 46.11 -22.98
CA ARG A 16 14.07 45.99 -22.78
C ARG A 16 13.28 46.64 -23.93
N PRO A 17 12.10 46.11 -24.30
CA PRO A 17 11.12 46.86 -25.09
C PRO A 17 10.16 47.68 -24.21
N THR A 18 9.76 48.79 -24.81
CA THR A 18 8.99 49.94 -24.31
C THR A 18 7.48 49.73 -24.19
N ARG A 19 6.86 50.55 -23.32
CA ARG A 19 5.41 50.78 -23.17
C ARG A 19 4.78 51.39 -24.42
N LEU A 20 3.48 51.12 -24.62
CA LEU A 20 2.53 52.02 -25.27
C LEU A 20 1.48 52.49 -24.26
N ALA A 21 1.21 53.80 -24.29
CA ALA A 21 0.21 54.54 -23.52
C ALA A 21 -1.15 54.58 -24.26
N GLY A 22 -2.28 54.60 -23.53
CA GLY A 22 -3.26 55.71 -23.52
C GLY A 22 -4.61 55.18 -24.01
N HIS A 23 -5.81 55.50 -23.51
CA HIS A 23 -6.41 56.63 -22.79
C HIS A 23 -7.36 56.08 -21.67
N GLY A 24 -7.63 56.72 -20.52
CA GLY A 24 -8.32 58.01 -20.32
C GLY A 24 -9.83 57.85 -20.63
N VAL A 25 -10.84 58.17 -19.83
CA VAL A 25 -11.06 59.17 -18.75
C VAL A 25 -12.36 58.73 -18.01
N GLY A 26 -12.41 58.65 -16.68
CA GLY A 26 -12.92 59.68 -15.75
C GLY A 26 -14.27 59.22 -15.15
N GLY A 27 -14.68 59.51 -13.91
CA GLY A 27 -14.19 60.37 -12.84
C GLY A 27 -15.37 60.66 -11.88
N GLY A 28 -15.08 60.96 -10.61
CA GLY A 28 -16.03 61.48 -9.60
C GLY A 28 -16.58 60.40 -8.66
N ALA A 29 -16.15 60.18 -7.42
CA ALA A 29 -15.62 60.99 -6.31
C ALA A 29 -16.66 61.77 -5.48
N TRP A 30 -16.47 61.64 -4.15
CA TRP A 30 -17.01 62.41 -3.00
C TRP A 30 -18.41 62.06 -2.49
N ALA A 31 -18.73 62.10 -1.20
CA ALA A 31 -18.02 62.06 0.10
C ALA A 31 -19.10 62.17 1.21
N HIS A 32 -18.70 61.86 2.46
CA HIS A 32 -19.31 62.33 3.73
C HIS A 32 -20.70 61.77 4.12
N THR A 33 -21.09 61.50 5.39
CA THR A 33 -20.53 61.66 6.75
C THR A 33 -21.53 61.09 7.79
N ARG A 34 -21.09 60.96 9.06
CA ARG A 34 -21.83 60.82 10.35
C ARG A 34 -22.41 59.41 10.60
N GLY A 35 -22.19 58.70 11.71
CA GLY A 35 -21.79 59.08 13.06
C GLY A 35 -23.02 59.03 13.98
N PHE A 36 -23.13 58.03 14.87
CA PHE A 36 -23.84 58.14 16.16
C PHE A 36 -23.48 56.96 17.08
N ALA A 37 -23.30 57.27 18.36
CA ALA A 37 -23.02 56.36 19.47
C ALA A 37 -24.11 56.53 20.57
N SER A 38 -24.06 55.66 21.60
CA SER A 38 -24.84 55.59 22.88
C SER A 38 -25.95 54.51 22.88
N ARG A 39 -25.84 53.44 23.68
CA ARG A 39 -26.01 53.23 25.17
C ARG A 39 -27.47 53.22 25.63
N PHE A 40 -27.91 52.11 26.26
CA PHE A 40 -28.69 51.92 27.52
C PHE A 40 -28.98 50.39 27.65
N ALA A 41 -28.46 49.68 28.67
CA ALA A 41 -29.11 49.28 29.95
C ALA A 41 -30.33 48.35 29.77
N SER A 42 -30.65 47.29 30.54
CA SER A 42 -30.20 46.74 31.84
C SER A 42 -31.10 45.52 32.18
N GLY A 43 -30.63 44.62 33.06
CA GLY A 43 -31.46 43.82 33.99
C GLY A 43 -31.54 42.30 33.69
N THR A 44 -30.83 41.39 34.36
CA THR A 44 -30.94 40.80 35.73
C THR A 44 -32.00 39.69 35.93
N SER A 45 -31.54 38.46 36.22
CA SER A 45 -31.93 37.56 37.34
C SER A 45 -31.41 36.12 37.05
N LEU A 46 -30.35 35.61 37.70
CA LEU A 46 -30.28 34.88 38.99
C LEU A 46 -31.16 33.60 39.12
N MET A 47 -30.52 32.42 38.95
CA MET A 47 -30.35 31.22 39.84
C MET A 47 -31.46 30.80 40.86
N PRO A 48 -31.44 29.61 41.56
CA PRO A 48 -30.45 28.50 41.62
C PRO A 48 -30.99 27.03 41.76
N LEU A 49 -30.04 26.07 41.70
CA LEU A 49 -29.77 24.84 42.51
C LEU A 49 -30.87 23.86 42.98
N GLY A 50 -30.53 22.56 42.91
CA GLY A 50 -31.09 21.49 43.73
C GLY A 50 -30.31 20.16 43.64
N LEU A 51 -29.30 19.99 44.51
CA LEU A 51 -28.70 18.70 44.87
C LEU A 51 -29.63 17.97 45.86
N SER A 52 -29.68 16.63 45.78
CA SER A 52 -30.02 15.78 46.94
C SER A 52 -29.16 14.52 46.97
N PHE A 53 -28.37 14.41 48.04
CA PHE A 53 -27.69 13.24 48.56
C PHE A 53 -28.67 12.37 49.36
N VAL A 54 -28.58 11.05 49.26
CA VAL A 54 -28.93 10.14 50.37
C VAL A 54 -27.84 9.08 50.51
N HIS A 55 -27.27 9.02 51.71
CA HIS A 55 -26.36 8.02 52.23
C HIS A 55 -27.17 6.90 52.88
N LEU A 56 -26.77 5.63 52.71
CA LEU A 56 -26.92 4.63 53.77
C LEU A 56 -25.76 3.63 53.70
N ALA A 57 -25.22 3.35 54.88
CA ALA A 57 -23.95 2.69 55.14
C ALA A 57 -24.12 1.24 55.61
N GLY A 58 -23.02 0.48 55.54
CA GLY A 58 -22.75 -0.75 56.30
C GLY A 58 -22.99 -2.06 55.53
N GLY A 59 -22.10 -3.04 55.48
CA GLY A 59 -20.80 -3.25 56.10
C GLY A 59 -20.37 -4.72 55.90
N LEU A 60 -19.05 -4.95 55.89
CA LEU A 60 -18.31 -6.21 56.05
C LEU A 60 -18.52 -7.38 55.07
N ALA A 61 -17.51 -7.64 54.23
CA ALA A 61 -16.69 -8.86 54.33
C ALA A 61 -15.48 -8.76 53.40
N ALA A 62 -14.30 -8.55 54.00
CA ALA A 62 -13.01 -8.72 53.33
C ALA A 62 -12.71 -10.22 53.17
N GLY A 63 -12.38 -10.64 51.96
CA GLY A 63 -11.94 -12.01 51.67
C GLY A 63 -12.36 -12.47 50.28
N LYS A 64 -11.53 -12.12 49.28
CA LYS A 64 -11.49 -12.54 47.84
C LYS A 64 -11.54 -11.35 46.88
N LEU A 65 -10.44 -10.60 46.80
CA LEU A 65 -10.21 -9.62 45.74
C LEU A 65 -8.76 -9.71 45.23
N ALA A 66 -8.39 -10.87 44.69
CA ALA A 66 -7.14 -11.07 43.94
C ALA A 66 -7.33 -12.15 42.84
N ALA A 67 -8.44 -12.08 42.10
CA ALA A 67 -8.70 -12.98 40.96
C ALA A 67 -9.78 -12.44 39.98
N ARG A 68 -9.95 -11.11 39.85
CA ARG A 68 -11.03 -10.54 39.02
C ARG A 68 -10.69 -9.21 38.35
N MET A 69 -9.47 -9.08 37.80
CA MET A 69 -9.08 -7.95 36.94
C MET A 69 -8.49 -8.36 35.57
N THR A 70 -8.75 -9.58 35.10
CA THR A 70 -8.44 -10.00 33.73
C THR A 70 -9.64 -10.71 33.12
N ARG A 71 -10.57 -9.93 32.55
CA ARG A 71 -11.59 -10.32 31.54
C ARG A 71 -12.63 -9.22 31.38
N LYS A 72 -12.22 -8.10 30.79
CA LYS A 72 -13.11 -7.23 30.00
C LYS A 72 -12.27 -6.58 28.89
N ALA A 73 -11.61 -7.41 28.08
CA ALA A 73 -11.42 -7.05 26.68
C ALA A 73 -12.82 -7.01 26.07
N LYS A 74 -13.34 -5.80 25.87
CA LYS A 74 -14.57 -5.60 25.11
C LYS A 74 -14.30 -6.17 23.72
N GLN A 75 -15.01 -7.25 23.44
CA GLN A 75 -15.28 -7.77 22.12
C GLN A 75 -15.69 -6.58 21.23
N VAL A 76 -14.78 -6.07 20.41
CA VAL A 76 -15.12 -5.24 19.26
C VAL A 76 -15.87 -6.18 18.32
N ARG A 77 -17.18 -6.21 18.50
CA ARG A 77 -18.08 -6.93 17.62
C ARG A 77 -18.00 -6.17 16.30
N CYS A 78 -17.28 -6.73 15.32
CA CYS A 78 -17.39 -6.30 13.92
C CYS A 78 -18.89 -6.19 13.60
N LEU A 79 -19.38 -4.96 13.49
CA LEU A 79 -20.73 -4.66 13.05
C LEU A 79 -20.73 -4.80 11.53
N TRP A 80 -20.65 -6.04 11.04
CA TRP A 80 -21.17 -6.36 9.73
C TRP A 80 -22.70 -6.37 9.87
N PRO A 81 -23.46 -5.53 9.15
CA PRO A 81 -24.90 -5.64 9.15
C PRO A 81 -25.27 -7.00 8.57
N ARG A 82 -26.05 -7.79 9.31
CA ARG A 82 -26.76 -8.92 8.72
C ARG A 82 -27.91 -8.37 7.89
N SER A 83 -27.68 -8.06 6.62
CA SER A 83 -28.79 -7.91 5.66
C SER A 83 -29.17 -9.30 5.12
N GLY A 84 -30.45 -9.61 5.24
CA GLY A 84 -31.03 -10.86 4.77
C GLY A 84 -31.05 -10.93 3.25
N GLY A 85 -30.84 -12.12 2.70
CA GLY A 85 -31.23 -12.44 1.33
C GLY A 85 -30.26 -12.01 0.23
N ALA A 86 -28.94 -12.07 0.45
CA ALA A 86 -27.97 -12.09 -0.64
C ALA A 86 -26.96 -13.20 -0.36
N ARG A 87 -26.54 -13.94 -1.39
CA ARG A 87 -25.38 -14.84 -1.29
C ARG A 87 -24.15 -13.97 -1.12
N HIS A 88 -23.90 -13.46 0.08
CA HIS A 88 -22.53 -13.18 0.47
C HIS A 88 -21.78 -14.48 0.26
N VAL A 89 -20.71 -14.43 -0.53
CA VAL A 89 -19.66 -15.45 -0.45
C VAL A 89 -19.03 -15.25 0.93
N ALA A 90 -19.74 -15.72 1.94
CA ALA A 90 -19.25 -15.86 3.28
C ALA A 90 -18.07 -16.82 3.15
N CYS A 91 -16.92 -16.43 3.69
CA CYS A 91 -15.89 -17.39 3.96
C CYS A 91 -16.49 -18.45 4.87
N ALA A 92 -16.84 -19.59 4.27
CA ALA A 92 -17.25 -20.76 4.99
C ALA A 92 -16.12 -21.04 5.98
N SER A 93 -16.46 -21.19 7.25
CA SER A 93 -15.53 -21.55 8.30
C SER A 93 -14.90 -22.90 7.95
N GLY A 94 -13.71 -22.87 7.37
CA GLY A 94 -12.96 -24.03 6.90
C GLY A 94 -12.17 -23.69 5.63
N ALA A 95 -10.97 -24.24 5.51
CA ALA A 95 -10.07 -24.09 4.35
C ALA A 95 -10.60 -24.78 3.07
N GLY A 96 -11.89 -24.65 2.77
CA GLY A 96 -12.55 -25.19 1.59
C GLY A 96 -12.72 -24.12 0.51
N ASP A 97 -12.12 -24.36 -0.65
CA ASP A 97 -12.35 -23.77 -1.97
C ASP A 97 -12.99 -22.37 -2.02
N PHE A 98 -12.27 -21.36 -1.54
CA PHE A 98 -12.55 -19.99 -1.94
C PHE A 98 -12.25 -19.84 -3.44
N GLU A 99 -13.29 -19.63 -4.25
CA GLU A 99 -13.17 -19.31 -5.66
C GLU A 99 -13.41 -17.82 -5.88
N TYR A 100 -12.49 -17.19 -6.61
CA TYR A 100 -12.64 -15.78 -6.98
C TYR A 100 -13.70 -15.62 -8.08
N LEU A 101 -14.54 -14.58 -7.95
CA LEU A 101 -15.48 -14.18 -9.02
C LEU A 101 -14.77 -13.61 -10.26
N MET A 102 -13.49 -13.30 -10.14
CA MET A 102 -12.70 -12.61 -11.15
C MET A 102 -11.24 -13.09 -11.09
N ASP A 103 -10.66 -13.41 -12.24
CA ASP A 103 -9.24 -13.73 -12.38
C ASP A 103 -8.37 -12.45 -12.42
N LEU A 104 -7.05 -12.62 -12.50
CA LEU A 104 -6.14 -11.47 -12.54
C LEU A 104 -6.38 -10.57 -13.77
N GLU A 105 -6.65 -11.14 -14.94
CA GLU A 105 -6.89 -10.36 -16.16
C GLU A 105 -8.14 -9.48 -16.02
N GLY A 106 -9.19 -10.00 -15.38
CA GLY A 106 -10.38 -9.25 -15.01
C GLY A 106 -10.06 -8.06 -14.11
N PHE A 107 -9.22 -8.24 -13.08
CA PHE A 107 -8.80 -7.15 -12.19
C PHE A 107 -7.97 -6.08 -12.92
N VAL A 108 -7.07 -6.50 -13.81
CA VAL A 108 -6.29 -5.59 -14.65
C VAL A 108 -7.21 -4.76 -15.55
N SER A 109 -8.19 -5.41 -16.19
CA SER A 109 -9.19 -4.75 -17.03
C SER A 109 -10.06 -3.77 -16.25
N LEU A 110 -10.52 -4.16 -15.06
CA LEU A 110 -11.26 -3.28 -14.15
C LEU A 110 -10.44 -2.04 -13.79
N CYS A 111 -9.18 -2.24 -13.39
CA CYS A 111 -8.29 -1.14 -13.00
C CYS A 111 -8.12 -0.12 -14.13
N LYS A 112 -7.86 -0.61 -15.34
CA LYS A 112 -7.69 0.25 -16.53
C LYS A 112 -9.00 0.95 -16.90
N ARG A 113 -10.12 0.23 -16.95
CA ARG A 113 -11.42 0.79 -17.37
C ARG A 113 -11.97 1.83 -16.40
N ARG A 114 -11.69 1.69 -15.09
CA ARG A 114 -12.23 2.58 -14.05
C ARG A 114 -11.26 3.65 -13.59
N GLY A 115 -10.00 3.62 -14.05
CA GLY A 115 -9.02 4.66 -13.74
C GLY A 115 -8.33 4.47 -12.39
N PHE A 116 -8.09 3.22 -12.00
CA PHE A 116 -7.24 2.88 -10.88
C PHE A 116 -5.78 2.85 -11.29
N VAL A 117 -5.42 2.03 -12.28
CA VAL A 117 -4.01 1.78 -12.65
C VAL A 117 -3.88 1.60 -14.16
N PHE A 118 -2.81 2.16 -14.72
CA PHE A 118 -2.46 2.09 -16.14
C PHE A 118 -1.01 1.60 -16.31
N PRO A 119 -0.68 0.92 -17.41
CA PRO A 119 0.71 0.71 -17.80
C PRO A 119 1.42 2.05 -18.00
N SER A 120 2.60 2.22 -17.40
CA SER A 120 3.33 3.48 -17.53
C SER A 120 3.86 3.67 -18.95
N GLY A 121 3.66 4.87 -19.51
CA GLY A 121 4.10 5.20 -20.87
C GLY A 121 3.40 4.38 -21.98
N GLU A 122 2.17 3.91 -21.76
CA GLU A 122 1.45 2.99 -22.66
C GLU A 122 1.47 3.42 -24.15
N ILE A 123 1.28 4.70 -24.44
CA ILE A 123 1.27 5.22 -25.83
C ILE A 123 2.64 5.11 -26.55
N TYR A 124 3.71 4.87 -25.80
CA TYR A 124 5.07 4.65 -26.30
C TYR A 124 5.51 3.18 -26.22
N GLY A 125 4.58 2.27 -25.91
CA GLY A 125 4.86 0.85 -25.68
C GLY A 125 5.26 0.50 -24.24
N GLY A 126 5.62 1.51 -23.43
CA GLY A 126 5.93 1.37 -22.01
C GLY A 126 7.12 0.45 -21.67
N TYR A 127 7.48 0.41 -20.39
CA TYR A 127 8.39 -0.61 -19.85
C TYR A 127 7.60 -1.56 -18.95
N SER A 128 7.91 -2.86 -19.02
CA SER A 128 7.29 -3.83 -18.11
C SER A 128 7.63 -3.54 -16.65
N GLY A 129 6.68 -3.77 -15.74
CA GLY A 129 6.89 -3.54 -14.31
C GLY A 129 6.83 -2.09 -13.85
N PHE A 130 6.38 -1.16 -14.69
CA PHE A 130 6.11 0.23 -14.30
C PHE A 130 4.64 0.57 -14.54
N PHE A 131 4.00 1.19 -13.56
CA PHE A 131 2.57 1.48 -13.57
C PHE A 131 2.28 2.89 -13.06
N ASP A 132 1.29 3.53 -13.68
CA ASP A 132 0.78 4.83 -13.27
C ASP A 132 -0.56 4.67 -12.55
N TYR A 133 -0.70 5.30 -11.39
CA TYR A 133 -1.96 5.32 -10.65
C TYR A 133 -2.86 6.43 -11.19
N GLY A 134 -4.01 6.04 -11.76
CA GLY A 134 -5.04 6.96 -12.25
C GLY A 134 -5.78 7.69 -11.10
N PRO A 135 -6.79 8.53 -11.40
CA PRO A 135 -7.45 9.34 -10.39
C PRO A 135 -7.98 8.56 -9.18
N LEU A 136 -8.61 7.40 -9.40
CA LEU A 136 -9.13 6.57 -8.31
C LEU A 136 -8.02 5.80 -7.60
N GLY A 137 -7.00 5.37 -8.33
CA GLY A 137 -5.89 4.63 -7.75
C GLY A 137 -5.02 5.53 -6.87
N ALA A 138 -4.79 6.76 -7.28
CA ALA A 138 -4.07 7.75 -6.49
C ALA A 138 -4.79 8.02 -5.16
N GLU A 139 -6.11 8.21 -5.19
CA GLU A 139 -6.91 8.41 -3.97
C GLU A 139 -6.88 7.16 -3.06
N LEU A 140 -7.12 5.96 -3.62
CA LEU A 140 -7.06 4.72 -2.84
C LEU A 140 -5.67 4.51 -2.21
N LYS A 141 -4.61 4.67 -3.00
CA LYS A 141 -3.22 4.54 -2.52
C LYS A 141 -2.91 5.54 -1.42
N ASN A 142 -3.35 6.80 -1.57
CA ASN A 142 -3.17 7.83 -0.55
C ASN A 142 -3.97 7.54 0.71
N ASN A 143 -5.19 7.01 0.60
CA ASN A 143 -6.00 6.64 1.76
C ASN A 143 -5.38 5.47 2.54
N LEU A 144 -4.85 4.46 1.85
CA LEU A 144 -4.08 3.37 2.47
C LEU A 144 -2.87 3.91 3.25
N LYS A 145 -2.08 4.79 2.64
CA LYS A 145 -0.92 5.45 3.29
C LYS A 145 -1.33 6.25 4.53
N LYS A 146 -2.38 7.08 4.41
CA LYS A 146 -2.90 7.90 5.53
C LYS A 146 -3.40 7.03 6.68
N MET A 147 -4.11 5.94 6.36
CA MET A 147 -4.64 5.01 7.36
C MET A 147 -3.51 4.31 8.11
N TRP A 148 -2.51 3.79 7.39
CA TRP A 148 -1.33 3.18 8.00
C TRP A 148 -0.57 4.17 8.87
N TRP A 149 -0.27 5.36 8.35
CA TRP A 149 0.45 6.39 9.11
C TRP A 149 -0.29 6.83 10.37
N ARG A 150 -1.61 7.01 10.27
CA ARG A 150 -2.43 7.37 11.43
C ARG A 150 -2.45 6.26 12.49
N ARG A 151 -2.47 4.99 12.10
CA ARG A 151 -2.46 3.85 13.03
C ARG A 151 -1.07 3.65 13.65
N MET A 152 -0.04 3.55 12.81
CA MET A 152 1.30 3.15 13.23
C MET A 152 2.13 4.28 13.82
N VAL A 153 1.87 5.54 13.42
CA VAL A 153 2.65 6.69 13.90
C VAL A 153 1.82 7.56 14.82
N HIS A 154 0.68 8.11 14.35
CA HIS A 154 -0.10 9.03 15.20
C HIS A 154 -0.86 8.35 16.33
N GLY A 155 -1.18 7.06 16.19
CA GLY A 155 -1.90 6.26 17.18
C GLY A 155 -0.98 5.65 18.25
N ARG A 156 0.33 5.88 18.14
CA ARG A 156 1.36 5.29 19.00
C ARG A 156 2.25 6.36 19.61
N ASP A 157 2.69 6.14 20.84
CA ASP A 157 3.63 7.04 21.53
C ASP A 157 5.10 6.63 21.32
N ASP A 158 5.32 5.44 20.75
CA ASP A 158 6.61 4.78 20.62
C ASP A 158 7.08 4.64 19.17
N VAL A 159 6.42 5.26 18.20
CA VAL A 159 6.82 5.23 16.78
C VAL A 159 6.80 6.64 16.21
N ILE A 160 7.88 7.00 15.51
CA ILE A 160 8.06 8.33 14.91
C ILE A 160 8.35 8.24 13.42
N GLY A 161 7.97 9.27 12.66
CA GLY A 161 8.13 9.28 11.21
C GLY A 161 9.49 9.76 10.71
N LEU A 162 9.91 9.21 9.57
CA LEU A 162 11.04 9.67 8.76
C LEU A 162 10.66 9.68 7.26
N ASP A 163 11.30 10.55 6.49
CA ASP A 163 11.30 10.52 5.02
C ASP A 163 12.72 10.76 4.50
N SER A 164 13.39 9.68 4.11
CA SER A 164 14.77 9.70 3.62
C SER A 164 14.83 9.81 2.10
N ALA A 165 15.95 10.34 1.59
CA ALA A 165 16.24 10.36 0.16
C ALA A 165 16.23 8.94 -0.47
N ILE A 166 15.85 8.88 -1.74
CA ILE A 166 15.90 7.65 -2.57
C ILE A 166 17.33 7.33 -3.01
N VAL A 167 18.09 8.38 -3.35
CA VAL A 167 19.48 8.30 -3.80
C VAL A 167 20.37 8.57 -2.61
N THR A 168 21.31 7.68 -2.33
CA THR A 168 22.26 7.79 -1.21
C THR A 168 23.65 7.34 -1.62
N THR A 169 24.65 7.62 -0.79
CA THR A 169 26.03 7.21 -1.06
C THR A 169 26.14 5.70 -1.22
N PRO A 170 26.90 5.19 -2.22
CA PRO A 170 26.98 3.76 -2.52
C PRO A 170 27.48 2.92 -1.33
N SER A 171 28.27 3.52 -0.43
CA SER A 171 28.76 2.89 0.80
C SER A 171 27.65 2.37 1.71
N VAL A 172 26.46 2.98 1.70
CA VAL A 172 25.30 2.51 2.48
C VAL A 172 24.82 1.14 1.97
N HIS A 173 24.77 0.97 0.65
CA HIS A 173 24.38 -0.29 0.01
C HIS A 173 25.50 -1.34 0.03
N GLN A 174 26.76 -0.91 0.11
CA GLN A 174 27.89 -1.80 0.37
C GLN A 174 27.86 -2.33 1.80
N ALA A 175 27.71 -1.46 2.80
CA ALA A 175 27.66 -1.83 4.21
C ALA A 175 26.52 -2.80 4.52
N SER A 176 25.34 -2.57 3.94
CA SER A 176 24.19 -3.47 4.08
C SER A 176 24.30 -4.77 3.29
N GLY A 177 25.36 -4.96 2.49
CA GLY A 177 25.58 -6.16 1.69
C GLY A 177 24.75 -6.24 0.41
N HIS A 178 23.97 -5.20 0.07
CA HIS A 178 23.14 -5.19 -1.14
C HIS A 178 23.97 -5.19 -2.43
N VAL A 179 25.11 -4.50 -2.46
CA VAL A 179 25.96 -4.47 -3.66
C VAL A 179 26.45 -5.87 -4.04
N ASP A 180 26.79 -6.68 -3.04
CA ASP A 180 27.41 -7.99 -3.26
C ASP A 180 26.39 -9.13 -3.35
N ASN A 181 25.27 -9.02 -2.64
CA ASN A 181 24.33 -10.15 -2.48
C ASN A 181 22.94 -9.91 -3.10
N PHE A 182 22.61 -8.69 -3.54
CA PHE A 182 21.28 -8.37 -4.10
C PHE A 182 21.21 -8.69 -5.60
N SER A 183 21.38 -9.98 -5.92
CA SER A 183 21.36 -10.48 -7.29
C SER A 183 20.52 -11.73 -7.46
N ASP A 184 19.82 -11.83 -8.58
CA ASP A 184 19.15 -13.05 -9.01
C ASP A 184 19.99 -13.79 -10.06
N PRO A 185 19.91 -15.13 -10.13
CA PRO A 185 20.53 -15.87 -11.22
C PRO A 185 19.70 -15.67 -12.50
N MET A 186 20.35 -15.29 -13.60
CA MET A 186 19.72 -14.92 -14.85
C MET A 186 20.27 -15.72 -16.03
N VAL A 187 19.37 -16.09 -16.95
CA VAL A 187 19.69 -16.67 -18.25
C VAL A 187 19.09 -15.81 -19.36
N ASP A 188 19.87 -15.59 -20.43
CA ASP A 188 19.45 -14.84 -21.62
C ASP A 188 19.16 -15.81 -22.78
N CYS A 189 18.07 -15.60 -23.52
CA CYS A 189 17.90 -16.23 -24.82
C CYS A 189 18.55 -15.37 -25.92
N LYS A 190 19.60 -15.91 -26.55
CA LYS A 190 20.40 -15.25 -27.60
C LYS A 190 19.57 -14.87 -28.83
N GLU A 191 18.51 -15.63 -29.14
CA GLU A 191 17.63 -15.39 -30.28
C GLU A 191 16.52 -14.36 -29.96
N SER A 192 15.69 -14.61 -28.94
CA SER A 192 14.55 -13.74 -28.63
C SER A 192 14.93 -12.49 -27.83
N LYS A 193 16.16 -12.45 -27.28
CA LYS A 193 16.64 -11.43 -26.34
C LYS A 193 15.83 -11.35 -25.03
N GLN A 194 14.94 -12.31 -24.79
CA GLN A 194 14.21 -12.42 -23.53
C GLN A 194 15.13 -12.92 -22.43
N ARG A 195 14.88 -12.44 -21.21
CA ARG A 195 15.63 -12.77 -20.00
C ARG A 195 14.72 -13.54 -19.07
N PHE A 196 15.29 -14.57 -18.47
CA PHE A 196 14.60 -15.44 -17.52
C PHE A 196 15.39 -15.50 -16.23
N ARG A 197 14.69 -15.54 -15.11
CA ARG A 197 15.26 -15.98 -13.84
C ARG A 197 15.60 -17.46 -13.95
N ALA A 198 16.85 -17.81 -13.68
CA ALA A 198 17.36 -19.17 -13.87
C ALA A 198 16.73 -20.15 -12.87
N ASP A 199 16.57 -19.70 -11.62
CA ASP A 199 15.92 -20.43 -10.53
C ASP A 199 14.41 -20.61 -10.73
N GLN A 200 13.80 -19.81 -11.62
CA GLN A 200 12.39 -19.92 -12.01
C GLN A 200 12.22 -20.50 -13.42
N LEU A 201 13.30 -20.94 -14.05
CA LEU A 201 13.25 -21.62 -15.34
C LEU A 201 13.46 -23.11 -15.09
N MET A 202 12.35 -23.85 -15.10
CA MET A 202 12.37 -25.28 -14.86
C MET A 202 12.61 -26.03 -16.16
N TRP A 203 13.42 -27.07 -16.11
CA TRP A 203 13.68 -27.94 -17.24
C TRP A 203 13.64 -29.40 -16.82
N ALA A 204 13.40 -30.27 -17.79
CA ALA A 204 13.45 -31.71 -17.58
C ALA A 204 13.98 -32.40 -18.84
N LYS A 205 14.78 -33.44 -18.62
CA LYS A 205 15.19 -34.38 -19.65
C LYS A 205 14.07 -35.37 -19.92
N VAL A 206 13.78 -35.63 -21.19
CA VAL A 206 12.74 -36.58 -21.61
C VAL A 206 13.44 -37.86 -22.09
N GLU A 207 13.22 -38.93 -21.34
CA GLU A 207 13.77 -40.27 -21.60
C GLU A 207 12.64 -41.28 -21.84
N LEU A 208 12.78 -42.09 -22.88
CA LEU A 208 11.90 -43.23 -23.12
C LEU A 208 12.41 -44.46 -22.35
N GLU A 209 11.50 -45.34 -21.97
CA GLU A 209 11.85 -46.59 -21.29
C GLU A 209 12.76 -47.49 -22.16
N ASP A 210 12.51 -47.52 -23.48
CA ASP A 210 13.11 -48.50 -24.40
C ASP A 210 14.16 -47.92 -25.38
N GLU A 211 14.20 -46.59 -25.57
CA GLU A 211 14.99 -45.93 -26.64
C GLU A 211 15.97 -44.85 -26.16
N GLY A 212 16.02 -44.58 -24.85
CA GLY A 212 16.92 -43.59 -24.27
C GLY A 212 16.44 -42.13 -24.43
N ASP A 213 17.39 -41.20 -24.56
CA ASP A 213 17.15 -39.76 -24.52
C ASP A 213 16.44 -39.25 -25.78
N VAL A 214 15.33 -38.52 -25.63
CA VAL A 214 14.58 -37.90 -26.74
C VAL A 214 14.87 -36.41 -26.87
N GLY A 215 15.16 -35.76 -25.74
CA GLY A 215 15.48 -34.33 -25.71
C GLY A 215 15.14 -33.70 -24.37
N TYR A 216 14.98 -32.38 -24.39
CA TYR A 216 14.75 -31.57 -23.20
C TYR A 216 13.51 -30.70 -23.38
N VAL A 217 12.82 -30.41 -22.30
CA VAL A 217 11.72 -29.45 -22.24
C VAL A 217 12.02 -28.41 -21.17
N SER A 218 11.56 -27.18 -21.38
CA SER A 218 11.67 -26.10 -20.40
C SER A 218 10.40 -25.28 -20.32
N MET A 219 10.10 -24.78 -19.13
CA MET A 219 9.00 -23.89 -18.83
C MET A 219 9.43 -22.90 -17.75
N VAL A 220 9.02 -21.65 -17.91
CA VAL A 220 9.08 -20.69 -16.81
C VAL A 220 8.06 -21.14 -15.76
N GLU A 221 8.45 -21.10 -14.49
CA GLU A 221 7.59 -21.43 -13.37
C GLU A 221 6.40 -20.45 -13.33
N ASP A 222 5.21 -20.97 -13.61
CA ASP A 222 3.93 -20.26 -13.52
C ASP A 222 2.82 -21.25 -13.15
N GLY A 223 2.29 -21.12 -11.93
CA GLY A 223 1.30 -22.06 -11.39
C GLY A 223 1.80 -23.50 -11.34
N ASN A 224 1.10 -24.42 -12.02
CA ASN A 224 1.44 -25.86 -12.04
C ASN A 224 2.45 -26.19 -13.16
N VAL A 225 3.71 -25.80 -12.95
CA VAL A 225 4.81 -26.02 -13.90
C VAL A 225 5.04 -27.50 -14.21
N GLU A 226 4.83 -28.38 -13.23
CA GLU A 226 4.98 -29.84 -13.39
C GLU A 226 3.99 -30.39 -14.41
N ALA A 227 2.72 -29.99 -14.34
CA ALA A 227 1.71 -30.39 -15.32
C ALA A 227 2.05 -29.86 -16.74
N ALA A 228 2.55 -28.63 -16.83
CA ALA A 228 2.95 -28.02 -18.09
C ALA A 228 4.15 -28.73 -18.73
N LEU A 229 5.18 -29.04 -17.94
CA LEU A 229 6.35 -29.82 -18.37
C LEU A 229 5.97 -31.24 -18.77
N ASN A 230 5.14 -31.92 -17.98
CA ASN A 230 4.62 -33.25 -18.32
C ASN A 230 3.86 -33.26 -19.64
N LYS A 231 3.02 -32.25 -19.89
CA LYS A 231 2.29 -32.11 -21.16
C LYS A 231 3.25 -31.88 -22.34
N ALA A 232 4.28 -31.05 -22.16
CA ALA A 232 5.29 -30.81 -23.18
C ALA A 232 6.13 -32.06 -23.47
N ALA A 233 6.55 -32.79 -22.42
CA ALA A 233 7.30 -34.03 -22.54
C ALA A 233 6.51 -35.13 -23.23
N LYS A 234 5.22 -35.31 -22.89
CA LYS A 234 4.33 -36.28 -23.58
C LYS A 234 4.19 -35.98 -25.07
N LYS A 235 4.18 -34.69 -25.45
CA LYS A 235 4.16 -34.27 -26.84
C LYS A 235 5.47 -34.61 -27.55
N LEU A 236 6.61 -34.43 -26.86
CA LEU A 236 7.93 -34.77 -27.39
C LEU A 236 8.15 -36.29 -27.52
N ALA A 237 7.57 -37.07 -26.60
CA ALA A 237 7.63 -38.53 -26.60
C ALA A 237 6.71 -39.21 -27.64
N GLU A 238 5.88 -38.44 -28.36
CA GLU A 238 4.97 -38.92 -29.42
C GLU A 238 4.09 -40.12 -29.00
N GLY A 239 3.69 -40.16 -27.73
CA GLY A 239 2.84 -41.24 -27.18
C GLY A 239 3.57 -42.51 -26.76
N LYS A 240 4.91 -42.56 -26.85
CA LYS A 240 5.73 -43.65 -26.30
C LYS A 240 5.82 -43.56 -24.76
N LYS A 241 6.13 -44.68 -24.10
CA LYS A 241 6.31 -44.73 -22.63
C LYS A 241 7.59 -44.01 -22.22
N MET A 242 7.45 -43.04 -21.33
CA MET A 242 8.53 -42.21 -20.81
C MET A 242 8.79 -42.51 -19.34
N LYS A 243 10.03 -42.37 -18.91
CA LYS A 243 10.39 -42.38 -17.49
C LYS A 243 9.80 -41.15 -16.79
N PRO A 244 9.61 -41.20 -15.45
CA PRO A 244 9.21 -40.03 -14.68
C PRO A 244 10.17 -38.86 -14.89
N LEU A 245 9.63 -37.65 -15.07
CA LEU A 245 10.45 -36.46 -15.26
C LEU A 245 11.16 -36.09 -13.97
N ILE A 246 12.48 -35.88 -14.07
CA ILE A 246 13.26 -35.21 -13.04
C ILE A 246 13.29 -33.74 -13.43
N ILE A 247 12.56 -32.92 -12.67
CA ILE A 247 12.48 -31.48 -12.89
C ILE A 247 13.58 -30.81 -12.09
N LYS A 248 14.39 -29.98 -12.76
CA LYS A 248 15.47 -29.19 -12.17
C LYS A 248 15.32 -27.73 -12.58
N ASP A 249 15.91 -26.82 -11.82
CA ASP A 249 16.03 -25.42 -12.25
C ASP A 249 17.30 -25.20 -13.10
N MET A 250 17.39 -24.07 -13.81
CA MET A 250 18.52 -23.82 -14.71
C MET A 250 19.84 -23.57 -14.00
N THR A 251 19.86 -23.31 -12.69
CA THR A 251 21.11 -23.16 -11.93
C THR A 251 21.82 -24.49 -11.73
N GLU A 252 21.08 -25.60 -11.80
CA GLU A 252 21.61 -26.96 -11.71
C GLU A 252 22.12 -27.52 -13.04
N ALA A 253 21.89 -26.83 -14.16
CA ALA A 253 22.24 -27.33 -15.49
C ALA A 253 23.74 -27.22 -15.77
N SER A 254 24.35 -28.29 -16.26
CA SER A 254 25.73 -28.25 -16.78
C SER A 254 25.82 -27.45 -18.08
N GLU A 255 27.04 -27.01 -18.47
CA GLU A 255 27.23 -26.29 -19.74
C GLU A 255 26.74 -27.09 -20.96
N GLU A 256 26.89 -28.41 -20.91
CA GLU A 256 26.44 -29.34 -21.96
C GLU A 256 24.91 -29.45 -21.99
N GLU A 257 24.27 -29.51 -20.82
CA GLU A 257 22.81 -29.53 -20.69
C GLU A 257 22.19 -28.21 -21.15
N VAL A 258 22.78 -27.06 -20.79
CA VAL A 258 22.31 -25.73 -21.23
C VAL A 258 22.25 -25.62 -22.76
N ALA A 259 23.19 -26.24 -23.47
CA ALA A 259 23.18 -26.27 -24.93
C ALA A 259 22.03 -27.09 -25.53
N LEU A 260 21.45 -28.03 -24.76
CA LEU A 260 20.38 -28.92 -25.21
C LEU A 260 18.99 -28.46 -24.72
N ILE A 261 18.93 -27.69 -23.64
CA ILE A 261 17.68 -27.17 -23.10
C ILE A 261 17.09 -26.10 -24.04
N PRO A 262 15.85 -26.27 -24.53
CA PRO A 262 15.24 -25.27 -25.40
C PRO A 262 14.88 -24.01 -24.62
N SER A 263 14.95 -22.84 -25.26
CA SER A 263 14.41 -21.61 -24.66
C SER A 263 12.88 -21.66 -24.59
N PRO A 264 12.24 -21.22 -23.48
CA PRO A 264 10.79 -21.10 -23.42
C PRO A 264 10.19 -20.21 -24.51
N ALA A 265 10.93 -19.20 -24.97
CA ALA A 265 10.47 -18.24 -25.96
C ALA A 265 10.54 -18.77 -27.40
N THR A 266 11.62 -19.45 -27.77
CA THR A 266 11.84 -19.90 -29.15
C THR A 266 11.60 -21.39 -29.35
N LYS A 267 11.51 -22.15 -28.26
CA LYS A 267 11.43 -23.63 -28.23
C LYS A 267 12.62 -24.32 -28.94
N LYS A 268 13.74 -23.63 -29.10
CA LYS A 268 14.96 -24.16 -29.74
C LYS A 268 16.11 -24.38 -28.74
N PRO A 269 16.74 -25.56 -28.74
CA PRO A 269 18.00 -25.82 -28.04
C PRO A 269 19.13 -24.86 -28.46
N GLY A 270 20.14 -24.70 -27.61
CA GLY A 270 21.36 -23.92 -27.89
C GLY A 270 21.18 -22.40 -27.86
N SER A 271 19.96 -21.92 -27.64
CA SER A 271 19.62 -20.51 -27.64
C SER A 271 19.77 -19.83 -26.27
N LEU A 272 19.95 -20.59 -25.18
CA LEU A 272 20.14 -20.05 -23.83
C LEU A 272 21.64 -19.81 -23.53
N THR A 273 21.92 -18.86 -22.63
CA THR A 273 23.24 -18.71 -22.00
C THR A 273 23.34 -19.55 -20.72
N GLY A 274 24.54 -19.73 -20.18
CA GLY A 274 24.69 -20.18 -18.79
C GLY A 274 24.10 -19.16 -17.81
N ALA A 275 23.77 -19.63 -16.60
CA ALA A 275 23.28 -18.77 -15.53
C ALA A 275 24.39 -17.82 -15.03
N ARG A 276 24.03 -16.56 -14.78
CA ARG A 276 24.93 -15.54 -14.22
C ARG A 276 24.21 -14.67 -13.20
N ALA A 277 24.94 -14.13 -12.23
CA ALA A 277 24.38 -13.17 -11.29
C ALA A 277 23.98 -11.86 -11.99
N PHE A 278 22.78 -11.38 -11.71
CA PHE A 278 22.26 -10.10 -12.18
C PHE A 278 21.84 -9.24 -10.99
N ASN A 279 22.55 -8.12 -10.77
CA ASN A 279 22.25 -7.21 -9.67
C ASN A 279 20.89 -6.53 -9.89
N LEU A 280 20.04 -6.60 -8.87
CA LEU A 280 18.67 -6.08 -8.90
C LEU A 280 18.58 -4.60 -8.52
N MET A 281 19.67 -3.93 -8.16
CA MET A 281 19.63 -2.48 -7.90
C MET A 281 19.69 -1.69 -9.20
N PHE A 282 18.90 -0.62 -9.27
CA PHE A 282 19.05 0.38 -10.33
C PHE A 282 20.24 1.27 -10.03
N GLU A 283 21.22 1.23 -10.93
CA GLU A 283 22.39 2.10 -10.89
C GLU A 283 22.10 3.47 -11.50
N THR A 284 22.66 4.52 -10.90
CA THR A 284 22.62 5.89 -11.39
C THR A 284 23.96 6.58 -11.14
N THR A 285 24.11 7.82 -11.63
CA THR A 285 25.31 8.64 -11.42
C THR A 285 24.92 9.99 -10.81
N VAL A 286 25.69 10.42 -9.82
CA VAL A 286 25.52 11.70 -9.13
C VAL A 286 26.68 12.62 -9.51
N GLY A 287 26.35 13.70 -10.21
CA GLY A 287 27.32 14.71 -10.64
C GLY A 287 27.47 14.80 -12.16
N PRO A 288 28.29 15.75 -12.64
CA PRO A 288 28.43 16.04 -14.07
C PRO A 288 29.31 15.04 -14.83
N TYR A 289 30.13 14.26 -14.12
CA TYR A 289 31.02 13.27 -14.69
C TYR A 289 30.56 11.87 -14.29
N SER A 290 30.50 10.97 -15.28
CA SER A 290 30.23 9.55 -15.06
C SER A 290 31.55 8.81 -14.79
N ASP A 291 32.17 9.07 -13.64
CA ASP A 291 33.32 8.32 -13.15
C ASP A 291 32.91 7.31 -12.06
N ALA A 292 33.83 6.41 -11.66
CA ALA A 292 33.52 5.40 -10.66
C ALA A 292 33.12 5.99 -9.29
N GLY A 293 33.56 7.22 -8.98
CA GLY A 293 33.19 7.95 -7.75
C GLY A 293 31.78 8.55 -7.77
N SER A 294 31.21 8.78 -8.96
CA SER A 294 29.85 9.29 -9.15
C SER A 294 28.76 8.22 -9.01
N LYS A 295 29.12 6.93 -8.95
CA LYS A 295 28.17 5.83 -8.94
C LYS A 295 27.28 5.85 -7.70
N SER A 296 25.98 5.66 -7.90
CA SER A 296 24.97 5.60 -6.86
C SER A 296 23.86 4.62 -7.25
N TYR A 297 22.92 4.37 -6.34
CA TYR A 297 21.79 3.49 -6.58
C TYR A 297 20.47 4.17 -6.23
N LEU A 298 19.40 3.72 -6.87
CA LEU A 298 18.04 3.91 -6.35
C LEU A 298 17.81 2.82 -5.29
N ARG A 299 17.38 3.22 -4.09
CA ARG A 299 17.24 2.28 -2.97
C ARG A 299 16.31 1.10 -3.30
N PRO A 300 16.69 -0.15 -2.98
CA PRO A 300 15.87 -1.35 -3.21
C PRO A 300 14.85 -1.64 -2.09
N GLU A 301 14.99 -0.93 -0.96
CA GLU A 301 14.14 -0.93 0.23
C GLU A 301 14.23 0.44 0.92
N THR A 302 13.39 0.71 1.90
CA THR A 302 13.36 2.00 2.60
C THR A 302 14.12 1.95 3.95
N ALA A 303 14.23 0.77 4.56
CA ALA A 303 14.90 0.47 5.83
C ALA A 303 16.29 1.13 5.99
N GLN A 304 17.14 1.10 4.97
CA GLN A 304 18.50 1.68 5.03
C GLN A 304 18.50 3.17 5.38
N GLY A 305 17.50 3.91 4.91
CA GLY A 305 17.32 5.32 5.26
C GLY A 305 17.06 5.55 6.75
N ILE A 306 16.39 4.60 7.40
CA ILE A 306 16.12 4.61 8.83
C ILE A 306 17.39 4.30 9.62
N PHE A 307 18.11 3.24 9.27
CA PHE A 307 19.32 2.83 9.99
C PHE A 307 20.40 3.91 10.01
N VAL A 308 20.66 4.57 8.88
CA VAL A 308 21.67 5.64 8.82
C VAL A 308 21.28 6.89 9.63
N ASN A 309 19.98 7.09 9.87
CA ASN A 309 19.45 8.22 10.63
C ASN A 309 19.09 7.87 12.09
N TYR A 310 19.14 6.59 12.47
CA TYR A 310 18.73 6.06 13.78
C TYR A 310 19.21 6.94 14.94
N LYS A 311 20.52 7.21 15.00
CA LYS A 311 21.14 7.95 16.10
C LYS A 311 20.66 9.40 16.18
N GLN A 312 20.58 10.09 15.04
CA GLN A 312 20.13 11.48 15.00
C GLN A 312 18.66 11.58 15.40
N VAL A 313 17.83 10.70 14.85
CA VAL A 313 16.39 10.65 15.12
C VAL A 313 16.12 10.34 16.59
N SER A 314 16.77 9.30 17.14
CA SER A 314 16.67 8.94 18.56
C SER A 314 17.04 10.12 19.47
N TYR A 315 18.12 10.82 19.15
CA TYR A 315 18.60 11.97 19.93
C TYR A 315 17.64 13.17 19.88
N VAL A 316 17.27 13.62 18.67
CA VAL A 316 16.44 14.83 18.49
C VAL A 316 15.03 14.62 19.03
N MET A 317 14.47 13.43 18.81
CA MET A 317 13.12 13.08 19.26
C MET A 317 13.09 12.54 20.70
N ARG A 318 14.25 12.47 21.36
CA ARG A 318 14.42 12.02 22.76
C ARG A 318 13.78 10.65 23.03
N GLN A 319 13.83 9.76 22.05
CA GLN A 319 13.23 8.44 22.12
C GLN A 319 14.03 7.54 23.07
N LYS A 320 13.33 6.65 23.76
CA LYS A 320 13.93 5.63 24.62
C LYS A 320 13.57 4.27 24.05
N VAL A 321 14.53 3.35 24.04
CA VAL A 321 14.27 1.95 23.67
C VAL A 321 13.30 1.32 24.69
N PRO A 322 12.23 0.62 24.23
CA PRO A 322 11.89 0.35 22.83
C PRO A 322 11.19 1.52 22.13
N PHE A 323 11.52 1.74 20.86
CA PHE A 323 10.84 2.71 19.98
C PHE A 323 11.04 2.33 18.51
N GLY A 324 10.18 2.82 17.62
CA GLY A 324 10.25 2.60 16.19
C GLY A 324 10.45 3.87 15.37
N ILE A 325 11.01 3.71 14.19
CA ILE A 325 11.01 4.74 13.15
C ILE A 325 10.26 4.16 11.94
N ALA A 326 9.23 4.86 11.50
CA ALA A 326 8.38 4.49 10.39
C ALA A 326 8.71 5.32 9.15
N GLN A 327 8.65 4.71 7.98
CA GLN A 327 8.82 5.39 6.70
C GLN A 327 7.85 4.84 5.65
N ILE A 328 7.34 5.75 4.82
CA ILE A 328 6.64 5.39 3.58
C ILE A 328 7.43 5.96 2.42
N GLY A 329 7.74 5.16 1.41
CA GLY A 329 8.37 5.71 0.23
C GLY A 329 8.62 4.70 -0.89
N LYS A 330 9.12 5.22 -2.01
CA LYS A 330 9.44 4.42 -3.18
C LYS A 330 10.67 3.55 -2.96
N ALA A 331 10.65 2.36 -3.53
CA ALA A 331 11.77 1.45 -3.67
C ALA A 331 11.82 0.91 -5.11
N PHE A 332 13.02 0.51 -5.53
CA PHE A 332 13.28 0.11 -6.91
C PHE A 332 14.03 -1.21 -6.97
N ARG A 333 13.45 -2.19 -7.66
CA ARG A 333 14.09 -3.48 -7.91
C ARG A 333 14.08 -3.72 -9.41
N ASN A 334 15.25 -3.90 -10.01
CA ASN A 334 15.42 -4.15 -11.43
C ASN A 334 15.06 -5.61 -11.76
N GLU A 335 13.82 -5.99 -11.44
CA GLU A 335 13.27 -7.33 -11.62
C GLU A 335 13.50 -7.82 -13.06
N ILE A 336 14.02 -9.04 -13.19
CA ILE A 336 14.37 -9.62 -14.50
C ILE A 336 13.10 -9.85 -15.31
N THR A 337 12.08 -10.43 -14.67
CA THR A 337 10.82 -10.78 -15.31
C THR A 337 9.63 -10.24 -14.50
N PRO A 338 9.26 -8.96 -14.67
CA PRO A 338 8.05 -8.41 -14.07
C PRO A 338 6.82 -9.19 -14.53
N ARG A 339 6.00 -9.62 -13.58
CA ARG A 339 4.82 -10.46 -13.82
C ARG A 339 3.73 -10.16 -12.78
N GLN A 340 2.53 -10.70 -13.02
CA GLN A 340 1.42 -10.64 -12.07
C GLN A 340 1.02 -9.19 -11.71
N PHE A 341 0.98 -8.32 -12.72
CA PHE A 341 0.55 -6.92 -12.59
C PHE A 341 1.35 -6.14 -11.53
N LEU A 342 0.70 -5.54 -10.53
CA LEU A 342 1.35 -4.76 -9.47
C LEU A 342 2.26 -5.61 -8.57
N PHE A 343 2.10 -6.93 -8.56
CA PHE A 343 2.75 -7.80 -7.58
C PHE A 343 4.28 -7.88 -7.74
N ARG A 344 4.77 -8.01 -8.99
CA ARG A 344 6.20 -7.92 -9.32
C ARG A 344 6.47 -6.73 -10.22
N SER A 345 6.54 -5.56 -9.60
CA SER A 345 6.87 -4.27 -10.24
C SER A 345 8.34 -3.91 -10.02
N ARG A 346 8.89 -3.06 -10.88
CA ARG A 346 10.26 -2.54 -10.76
C ARG A 346 10.36 -1.28 -9.91
N GLU A 347 9.24 -0.56 -9.81
CA GLU A 347 9.04 0.58 -8.94
C GLU A 347 7.77 0.32 -8.13
N PHE A 348 7.86 0.48 -6.82
CA PHE A 348 6.74 0.30 -5.89
C PHE A 348 6.96 1.15 -4.63
N GLU A 349 5.94 1.29 -3.79
CA GLU A 349 6.06 1.94 -2.49
C GLU A 349 5.95 0.92 -1.35
N GLN A 350 6.73 1.12 -0.30
CA GLN A 350 6.70 0.33 0.93
C GLN A 350 6.33 1.19 2.13
N MET A 351 5.76 0.55 3.14
CA MET A 351 5.55 1.08 4.47
C MET A 351 6.33 0.18 5.43
N GLU A 352 7.42 0.71 5.97
CA GLU A 352 8.36 -0.05 6.80
C GLU A 352 8.52 0.63 8.16
N ILE A 353 8.71 -0.18 9.20
CA ILE A 353 9.02 0.28 10.55
C ILE A 353 10.27 -0.46 11.00
N GLU A 354 11.28 0.26 11.47
CA GLU A 354 12.37 -0.35 12.24
C GLU A 354 12.11 -0.13 13.71
N TYR A 355 11.72 -1.18 14.43
CA TYR A 355 11.41 -1.13 15.86
C TYR A 355 12.60 -1.61 16.69
N PHE A 356 13.27 -0.68 17.34
CA PHE A 356 14.49 -0.90 18.11
C PHE A 356 14.16 -1.38 19.52
N ILE A 357 14.71 -2.52 19.92
CA ILE A 357 14.52 -3.15 21.24
C ILE A 357 15.84 -3.39 21.96
N ASP A 358 15.76 -3.55 23.27
CA ASP A 358 16.89 -3.96 24.10
C ASP A 358 17.30 -5.41 23.73
N PRO A 359 18.59 -5.74 23.57
CA PRO A 359 19.04 -7.10 23.26
C PRO A 359 18.58 -8.17 24.27
N ASP A 360 18.34 -7.77 25.53
CA ASP A 360 17.85 -8.65 26.60
C ASP A 360 16.32 -8.80 26.59
N ALA A 361 15.60 -8.08 25.71
CA ALA A 361 14.15 -8.22 25.57
C ALA A 361 13.79 -9.55 24.88
N ASP A 362 12.58 -10.05 25.17
CA ASP A 362 12.03 -11.19 24.45
C ASP A 362 11.60 -10.77 23.03
N PHE A 363 12.54 -10.87 22.09
CA PHE A 363 12.29 -10.48 20.71
C PHE A 363 11.16 -11.26 20.05
N ARG A 364 10.87 -12.51 20.48
CA ARG A 364 9.77 -13.31 19.91
C ARG A 364 8.43 -12.76 20.36
N ALA A 365 8.31 -12.36 21.63
CA ALA A 365 7.10 -11.70 22.12
C ALA A 365 6.84 -10.38 21.39
N VAL A 366 7.87 -9.54 21.23
CA VAL A 366 7.72 -8.27 20.50
C VAL A 366 7.41 -8.49 19.01
N GLN A 367 8.02 -9.49 18.38
CA GLN A 367 7.70 -9.87 16.99
C GLN A 367 6.24 -10.30 16.85
N GLU A 368 5.73 -11.14 17.76
CA GLU A 368 4.32 -11.57 17.75
C GLU A 368 3.36 -10.39 17.95
N GLU A 369 3.66 -9.45 18.85
CA GLU A 369 2.87 -8.22 19.02
C GLU A 369 2.77 -7.43 17.71
N TRP A 370 3.87 -7.31 16.96
CA TRP A 370 3.88 -6.66 15.65
C TRP A 370 3.12 -7.45 14.58
N ILE A 371 3.22 -8.79 14.56
CA ILE A 371 2.43 -9.64 13.66
C ILE A 371 0.94 -9.45 13.91
N GLU A 372 0.50 -9.44 15.18
CA GLU A 372 -0.89 -9.20 15.55
C GLU A 372 -1.35 -7.79 15.17
N GLU A 373 -0.52 -6.77 15.42
CA GLU A 373 -0.85 -5.38 15.09
C GLU A 373 -1.00 -5.19 13.58
N MET A 374 -0.10 -5.76 12.77
CA MET A 374 -0.19 -5.73 11.32
C MET A 374 -1.38 -6.54 10.80
N TRP A 375 -1.68 -7.70 11.39
CA TRP A 375 -2.88 -8.49 11.05
C TRP A 375 -4.17 -7.68 11.28
N ASN A 376 -4.27 -7.02 12.44
CA ASN A 376 -5.41 -6.17 12.77
C ASN A 376 -5.53 -4.97 11.84
N PHE A 377 -4.40 -4.35 11.46
CA PHE A 377 -4.38 -3.29 10.46
C PHE A 377 -4.92 -3.78 9.10
N LEU A 378 -4.46 -4.92 8.60
CA LEU A 378 -4.91 -5.47 7.32
C LEU A 378 -6.41 -5.77 7.32
N LYS A 379 -6.94 -6.32 8.42
CA LYS A 379 -8.39 -6.52 8.62
C LYS A 379 -9.14 -5.19 8.65
N ALA A 380 -8.61 -4.19 9.35
CA ALA A 380 -9.18 -2.85 9.46
C ALA A 380 -9.24 -2.13 8.09
N VAL A 381 -8.24 -2.34 7.23
CA VAL A 381 -8.22 -1.85 5.84
C VAL A 381 -9.36 -2.45 5.00
N GLY A 382 -9.83 -3.65 5.36
CA GLY A 382 -10.92 -4.35 4.69
C GLY A 382 -10.50 -5.64 3.98
N LEU A 383 -9.32 -6.20 4.30
CA LEU A 383 -8.94 -7.51 3.78
C LEU A 383 -9.78 -8.61 4.42
N LYS A 384 -10.19 -9.59 3.63
CA LYS A 384 -10.93 -10.75 4.12
C LYS A 384 -9.97 -11.70 4.84
N GLU A 385 -10.22 -11.94 6.12
CA GLU A 385 -9.36 -12.75 6.99
C GLU A 385 -9.13 -14.17 6.46
N CYS A 386 -10.13 -14.78 5.82
CA CYS A 386 -10.02 -16.08 5.16
C CYS A 386 -9.12 -16.14 3.93
N LEU A 387 -8.68 -14.99 3.41
CA LEU A 387 -7.69 -14.90 2.33
C LEU A 387 -6.29 -14.65 2.88
N MET A 388 -6.15 -14.49 4.20
CA MET A 388 -4.90 -14.24 4.87
C MET A 388 -4.48 -15.48 5.67
N ASP A 389 -3.18 -15.73 5.74
CA ASP A 389 -2.60 -16.73 6.63
C ASP A 389 -1.21 -16.25 7.08
N ARG A 390 -0.54 -17.03 7.93
CA ARG A 390 0.82 -16.76 8.41
C ARG A 390 1.76 -17.87 7.96
N GLU A 391 2.89 -17.51 7.37
CA GLU A 391 3.97 -18.43 7.03
C GLU A 391 5.21 -18.10 7.87
N VAL A 392 5.64 -19.04 8.70
CA VAL A 392 6.86 -18.90 9.50
C VAL A 392 8.04 -19.44 8.71
N HIS A 393 9.11 -18.66 8.57
CA HIS A 393 10.32 -19.12 7.89
C HIS A 393 11.15 -20.00 8.82
N GLU A 394 11.43 -21.22 8.40
CA GLU A 394 12.28 -22.18 9.12
C GLU A 394 13.58 -22.46 8.34
N GLY A 395 14.68 -22.67 9.07
CA GLY A 395 15.97 -23.10 8.52
C GLY A 395 16.53 -22.16 7.43
N ASP A 396 16.86 -22.74 6.28
CA ASP A 396 17.54 -22.08 5.16
C ASP A 396 16.70 -21.02 4.42
N LYS A 397 15.41 -20.87 4.77
CA LYS A 397 14.53 -19.82 4.22
C LYS A 397 14.70 -18.46 4.91
N LEU A 398 15.46 -18.37 6.00
CA LEU A 398 15.74 -17.11 6.68
C LEU A 398 16.78 -16.30 5.91
N ALA A 399 16.53 -15.00 5.73
CA ALA A 399 17.57 -14.09 5.25
C ALA A 399 18.79 -14.13 6.18
N HIS A 400 19.99 -13.91 5.65
CA HIS A 400 21.25 -14.07 6.39
C HIS A 400 21.36 -13.20 7.65
N TYR A 401 20.56 -12.14 7.76
CA TYR A 401 20.48 -11.24 8.90
C TYR A 401 19.31 -11.52 9.86
N ALA A 402 18.36 -12.39 9.51
CA ALA A 402 17.13 -12.60 10.27
C ALA A 402 17.26 -13.76 11.28
N ARG A 403 16.96 -13.48 12.55
CA ARG A 403 16.83 -14.48 13.63
C ARG A 403 15.49 -15.24 13.56
N ALA A 404 14.47 -14.59 13.02
CA ALA A 404 13.15 -15.13 12.76
C ALA A 404 12.46 -14.25 11.71
N CYS A 405 11.58 -14.81 10.89
CA CYS A 405 10.71 -14.07 9.98
C CYS A 405 9.36 -14.76 9.94
N THR A 406 8.29 -13.98 9.94
CA THR A 406 6.93 -14.47 9.71
C THR A 406 6.25 -13.56 8.73
N ASP A 407 5.81 -14.17 7.64
CA ASP A 407 5.13 -13.47 6.56
C ASP A 407 3.62 -13.62 6.76
N ILE A 408 2.89 -12.51 6.67
CA ILE A 408 1.46 -12.55 6.41
C ILE A 408 1.29 -12.75 4.91
N ILE A 409 0.77 -13.91 4.54
CA ILE A 409 0.52 -14.27 3.15
C ILE A 409 -0.93 -13.98 2.80
N PHE A 410 -1.18 -13.68 1.52
CA PHE A 410 -2.50 -13.44 0.96
C PHE A 410 -2.74 -14.36 -0.24
N ARG A 411 -3.91 -14.99 -0.30
CA ARG A 411 -4.33 -15.85 -1.41
C ARG A 411 -4.84 -14.99 -2.56
N TYR A 412 -4.01 -14.61 -3.53
CA TYR A 412 -4.44 -13.90 -4.75
C TYR A 412 -5.11 -14.85 -5.76
N PRO A 413 -5.78 -14.33 -6.82
CA PRO A 413 -6.33 -15.17 -7.90
C PRO A 413 -5.28 -16.05 -8.61
N PHE A 414 -4.00 -15.69 -8.54
CA PHE A 414 -2.88 -16.41 -9.13
C PHE A 414 -2.06 -17.23 -8.11
N GLY A 415 -2.55 -17.38 -6.88
CA GLY A 415 -1.91 -18.17 -5.82
C GLY A 415 -1.63 -17.40 -4.55
N THR A 416 -1.21 -18.13 -3.51
CA THR A 416 -0.82 -17.54 -2.23
C THR A 416 0.57 -16.94 -2.33
N GLN A 417 0.71 -15.70 -1.87
CA GLN A 417 1.97 -14.97 -1.90
C GLN A 417 2.12 -14.07 -0.68
N GLU A 418 3.36 -13.73 -0.35
CA GLU A 418 3.72 -12.76 0.69
C GLU A 418 3.07 -11.38 0.43
N LEU A 419 2.39 -10.85 1.44
CA LEU A 419 1.88 -9.48 1.46
C LEU A 419 2.71 -8.56 2.37
N LEU A 420 3.17 -9.11 3.51
CA LEU A 420 3.87 -8.38 4.56
C LEU A 420 4.82 -9.32 5.28
N GLY A 421 6.07 -8.90 5.51
CA GLY A 421 7.02 -9.62 6.36
C GLY A 421 7.16 -8.95 7.71
N VAL A 422 7.25 -9.74 8.79
CA VAL A 422 7.72 -9.27 10.10
C VAL A 422 9.00 -10.01 10.47
N ALA A 423 10.14 -9.35 10.28
CA ALA A 423 11.47 -9.91 10.50
C ALA A 423 12.06 -9.46 11.84
N ALA A 424 12.76 -10.36 12.53
CA ALA A 424 13.61 -10.04 13.68
C ALA A 424 15.08 -10.08 13.23
N ARG A 425 15.71 -8.90 13.05
CA ARG A 425 17.02 -8.75 12.37
C ARG A 425 18.22 -8.71 13.32
N GLY A 426 17.97 -8.79 14.63
CA GLY A 426 19.03 -8.64 15.63
C GLY A 426 19.73 -7.28 15.51
N GLU A 427 21.05 -7.24 15.73
CA GLU A 427 21.87 -6.03 15.64
C GLU A 427 22.56 -5.81 14.29
N TYR A 428 22.34 -6.70 13.30
CA TYR A 428 23.11 -6.75 12.06
C TYR A 428 23.20 -5.40 11.37
N ASP A 429 22.07 -4.74 11.12
CA ASP A 429 22.02 -3.51 10.32
C ASP A 429 22.80 -2.36 10.96
N LEU A 430 22.56 -2.12 12.26
CA LEU A 430 23.24 -1.06 12.99
C LEU A 430 24.74 -1.36 13.15
N GLN A 431 25.10 -2.64 13.33
CA GLN A 431 26.50 -3.06 13.45
C GLN A 431 27.26 -2.89 12.13
N GLN A 432 26.67 -3.27 11.00
CA GLN A 432 27.27 -3.08 9.67
C GLN A 432 27.53 -1.61 9.37
N HIS A 433 26.53 -0.74 9.60
CA HIS A 433 26.70 0.70 9.42
C HIS A 433 27.72 1.30 10.40
N ALA A 434 27.77 0.82 11.64
CA ALA A 434 28.78 1.26 12.60
C ALA A 434 30.21 0.92 12.14
N GLN A 435 30.42 -0.30 11.64
CA GLN A 435 31.72 -0.76 11.12
C GLN A 435 32.13 0.01 9.87
N ALA A 436 31.22 0.16 8.89
CA ALA A 436 31.53 0.81 7.62
C ALA A 436 31.72 2.34 7.75
N SER A 437 30.97 3.00 8.63
CA SER A 437 31.05 4.47 8.80
C SER A 437 32.05 4.94 9.86
N GLY A 438 32.46 4.04 10.77
CA GLY A 438 33.23 4.39 11.97
C GLY A 438 32.44 5.16 13.04
N GLN A 439 31.12 5.33 12.86
CA GLN A 439 30.26 6.01 13.83
C GLN A 439 29.61 4.98 14.77
N SER A 440 29.67 5.23 16.08
CA SER A 440 28.97 4.37 17.06
C SER A 440 27.44 4.45 16.87
N MET A 441 26.80 3.30 16.76
CA MET A 441 25.33 3.12 16.76
C MET A 441 24.79 2.60 18.11
N GLU A 442 25.59 2.69 19.18
CA GLU A 442 25.17 2.24 20.51
C GLU A 442 24.14 3.19 21.13
N TYR A 443 23.14 2.61 21.77
CA TYR A 443 22.21 3.29 22.67
C TYR A 443 22.78 3.34 24.09
N GLN A 444 22.78 4.52 24.69
CA GLN A 444 23.12 4.70 26.11
C GLN A 444 21.84 4.68 26.94
N VAL A 445 21.73 3.73 27.88
CA VAL A 445 20.57 3.67 28.78
C VAL A 445 20.56 4.92 29.69
N PRO A 446 19.48 5.72 29.70
CA PRO A 446 19.40 6.92 30.52
C PRO A 446 19.63 6.62 32.01
N GLY A 447 20.58 7.33 32.63
CA GLY A 447 20.91 7.18 34.05
C GLY A 447 21.74 5.93 34.41
N GLN A 448 22.14 5.12 33.44
CA GLN A 448 23.00 3.94 33.65
C GLN A 448 24.28 4.05 32.83
N LYS A 449 25.32 3.26 33.15
CA LYS A 449 26.53 3.15 32.32
C LYS A 449 26.41 2.13 31.18
N ARG A 450 25.30 1.38 31.11
CA ARG A 450 25.04 0.34 30.11
C ARG A 450 24.85 0.94 28.71
N LYS A 451 25.60 0.41 27.75
CA LYS A 451 25.46 0.69 26.31
C LYS A 451 25.26 -0.63 25.57
N PHE A 452 24.51 -0.58 24.47
CA PHE A 452 24.33 -1.73 23.59
C PHE A 452 23.93 -1.25 22.19
N VAL A 453 24.10 -2.11 21.18
CA VAL A 453 23.48 -1.91 19.87
C VAL A 453 22.07 -2.52 19.92
N PRO A 454 21.00 -1.75 19.66
CA PRO A 454 19.64 -2.30 19.71
C PRO A 454 19.44 -3.44 18.72
N HIS A 455 18.57 -4.38 19.08
CA HIS A 455 18.00 -5.31 18.12
C HIS A 455 16.85 -4.65 17.35
N VAL A 456 16.56 -5.13 16.14
CA VAL A 456 15.52 -4.58 15.28
C VAL A 456 14.44 -5.61 14.98
N ILE A 457 13.18 -5.20 15.13
CA ILE A 457 12.00 -5.88 14.57
C ILE A 457 11.48 -5.01 13.42
N GLU A 458 11.32 -5.61 12.24
CA GLU A 458 10.91 -4.93 11.02
C GLU A 458 9.60 -5.50 10.48
N PRO A 459 8.48 -4.78 10.64
CA PRO A 459 7.31 -4.92 9.78
C PRO A 459 7.53 -4.20 8.43
N SER A 460 7.51 -4.93 7.32
CA SER A 460 7.62 -4.39 5.96
C SER A 460 6.41 -4.76 5.11
N LEU A 461 5.72 -3.75 4.58
CA LEU A 461 4.48 -3.90 3.82
C LEU A 461 4.54 -3.17 2.48
N GLY A 462 4.37 -3.91 1.38
CA GLY A 462 4.25 -3.33 0.04
C GLY A 462 2.86 -2.72 -0.21
N ILE A 463 2.79 -1.40 -0.47
CA ILE A 463 1.52 -0.71 -0.72
C ILE A 463 0.85 -1.22 -1.99
N ASP A 464 1.63 -1.45 -3.04
CA ASP A 464 1.15 -1.87 -4.34
C ASP A 464 0.56 -3.30 -4.29
N ARG A 465 1.13 -4.18 -3.44
CA ARG A 465 0.57 -5.51 -3.12
C ARG A 465 -0.72 -5.39 -2.29
N LEU A 466 -0.72 -4.55 -1.24
CA LEU A 466 -1.91 -4.28 -0.43
C LEU A 466 -3.06 -3.74 -1.27
N PHE A 467 -2.78 -2.85 -2.21
CA PHE A 467 -3.75 -2.29 -3.13
C PHE A 467 -4.46 -3.40 -3.93
N LEU A 468 -3.69 -4.34 -4.48
CA LEU A 468 -4.23 -5.48 -5.21
C LEU A 468 -5.01 -6.42 -4.28
N ALA A 469 -4.49 -6.73 -3.09
CA ALA A 469 -5.17 -7.57 -2.10
C ALA A 469 -6.51 -6.98 -1.65
N LEU A 470 -6.58 -5.65 -1.49
CA LEU A 470 -7.80 -4.95 -1.16
C LEU A 470 -8.82 -5.00 -2.32
N LEU A 471 -8.39 -4.84 -3.57
CA LEU A 471 -9.27 -5.03 -4.73
C LEU A 471 -9.84 -6.46 -4.77
N CYS A 472 -8.99 -7.46 -4.56
CA CYS A 472 -9.41 -8.86 -4.49
C CYS A 472 -10.40 -9.12 -3.35
N SER A 473 -10.19 -8.49 -2.19
CA SER A 473 -11.10 -8.62 -1.04
C SER A 473 -12.43 -7.89 -1.26
N ALA A 474 -12.40 -6.72 -1.91
CA ALA A 474 -13.54 -5.83 -2.06
C ALA A 474 -14.45 -6.20 -3.23
N TYR A 475 -13.95 -6.82 -4.30
CA TYR A 475 -14.78 -7.16 -5.45
C TYR A 475 -15.89 -8.13 -5.07
N ASP A 476 -17.10 -7.79 -5.50
CA ASP A 476 -18.30 -8.59 -5.27
C ASP A 476 -19.29 -8.41 -6.43
N GLU A 477 -20.22 -9.34 -6.54
CA GLU A 477 -21.37 -9.26 -7.45
C GLU A 477 -22.64 -9.59 -6.68
N ASP A 478 -23.67 -8.76 -6.82
CA ASP A 478 -24.99 -9.03 -6.26
C ASP A 478 -26.10 -8.69 -7.27
N VAL A 479 -27.35 -8.88 -6.86
CA VAL A 479 -28.54 -8.65 -7.68
C VAL A 479 -29.41 -7.61 -6.99
N VAL A 480 -29.77 -6.56 -7.72
CA VAL A 480 -30.68 -5.50 -7.25
C VAL A 480 -31.90 -5.50 -8.16
N GLY A 481 -33.05 -5.92 -7.61
CA GLY A 481 -34.21 -6.25 -8.44
C GLY A 481 -33.92 -7.48 -9.28
N ASP A 482 -33.99 -7.36 -10.60
CA ASP A 482 -33.68 -8.42 -11.57
C ASP A 482 -32.33 -8.21 -12.28
N GLU A 483 -31.55 -7.21 -11.87
CA GLU A 483 -30.32 -6.81 -12.56
C GLU A 483 -29.08 -7.13 -11.72
N LYS A 484 -28.13 -7.83 -12.33
CA LYS A 484 -26.79 -8.05 -11.74
C LYS A 484 -26.02 -6.73 -11.69
N ARG A 485 -25.28 -6.50 -10.60
CA ARG A 485 -24.29 -5.42 -10.51
C ARG A 485 -22.97 -5.95 -9.94
N SER A 486 -21.87 -5.41 -10.45
CA SER A 486 -20.54 -5.58 -9.89
C SER A 486 -20.21 -4.36 -9.03
N LEU A 487 -19.58 -4.58 -7.88
CA LEU A 487 -19.23 -3.51 -6.95
C LEU A 487 -17.91 -3.79 -6.22
N LEU A 488 -17.31 -2.72 -5.69
CA LEU A 488 -16.16 -2.81 -4.79
C LEU A 488 -16.61 -2.44 -3.38
N ARG A 489 -16.60 -3.40 -2.46
CA ARG A 489 -16.96 -3.22 -1.05
C ARG A 489 -15.85 -2.60 -0.20
N PHE A 490 -15.28 -1.49 -0.64
CA PHE A 490 -14.29 -0.75 0.15
C PHE A 490 -14.89 -0.26 1.46
N HIS A 491 -14.12 -0.35 2.54
CA HIS A 491 -14.46 0.35 3.78
C HIS A 491 -14.52 1.87 3.51
N PRO A 492 -15.47 2.63 4.10
CA PRO A 492 -15.61 4.05 3.81
C PRO A 492 -14.34 4.89 3.98
N CYS A 493 -13.45 4.48 4.90
CA CYS A 493 -12.19 5.15 5.18
C CYS A 493 -11.12 5.00 4.08
N VAL A 494 -11.20 3.95 3.26
CA VAL A 494 -10.23 3.70 2.19
C VAL A 494 -10.80 3.99 0.81
N ALA A 495 -12.13 4.09 0.69
CA ALA A 495 -12.80 4.33 -0.58
C ALA A 495 -12.22 5.56 -1.31
N PRO A 496 -11.92 5.46 -2.62
CA PRO A 496 -11.34 6.56 -3.39
C PRO A 496 -12.21 7.82 -3.37
N ILE A 497 -13.53 7.62 -3.47
CA ILE A 497 -14.54 8.67 -3.39
C ILE A 497 -15.38 8.31 -2.17
N THR A 498 -15.52 9.24 -1.22
CA THR A 498 -16.32 9.03 -0.01
C THR A 498 -17.81 9.16 -0.31
N CYS A 499 -18.19 10.18 -1.09
CA CYS A 499 -19.58 10.44 -1.41
C CYS A 499 -19.75 10.93 -2.85
N ALA A 500 -20.82 10.53 -3.52
CA ALA A 500 -21.22 11.09 -4.80
C ALA A 500 -22.54 11.85 -4.66
N VAL A 501 -22.64 13.04 -5.26
CA VAL A 501 -23.82 13.90 -5.18
C VAL A 501 -24.44 14.07 -6.56
N PHE A 502 -25.74 13.78 -6.65
CA PHE A 502 -26.49 13.73 -7.89
C PHE A 502 -27.75 14.60 -7.81
N PRO A 503 -28.05 15.44 -8.82
CA PRO A 503 -29.43 15.90 -9.00
C PRO A 503 -30.26 14.75 -9.59
N LEU A 504 -31.51 14.58 -9.17
CA LEU A 504 -32.39 13.52 -9.68
C LEU A 504 -32.45 13.55 -11.20
N MET A 505 -32.55 14.75 -11.77
CA MET A 505 -32.49 15.03 -13.19
C MET A 505 -31.90 16.42 -13.47
N LYS A 506 -31.60 16.72 -14.74
CA LYS A 506 -30.94 17.97 -15.15
C LYS A 506 -31.85 19.20 -15.11
N LYS A 507 -33.17 19.00 -15.04
CA LYS A 507 -34.18 20.06 -15.03
C LYS A 507 -35.10 19.84 -13.84
N PRO A 508 -35.51 20.89 -13.10
CA PRO A 508 -35.15 22.29 -13.28
C PRO A 508 -33.70 22.62 -12.83
N PRO A 509 -33.13 23.77 -13.25
CA PRO A 509 -31.78 24.20 -12.83
C PRO A 509 -31.59 24.25 -11.31
N ALA A 510 -32.66 24.52 -10.55
CA ALA A 510 -32.63 24.55 -9.09
C ALA A 510 -32.12 23.23 -8.47
N LEU A 511 -32.48 22.06 -9.04
CA LEU A 511 -31.96 20.77 -8.57
C LEU A 511 -30.44 20.66 -8.76
N VAL A 512 -29.97 21.11 -9.92
CA VAL A 512 -28.55 21.08 -10.29
C VAL A 512 -27.75 22.00 -9.37
N GLU A 513 -28.21 23.23 -9.15
CA GLU A 513 -27.57 24.20 -8.28
C GLU A 513 -27.50 23.71 -6.83
N LYS A 514 -28.61 23.14 -6.32
CA LYS A 514 -28.66 22.60 -4.96
C LYS A 514 -27.73 21.39 -4.78
N ALA A 515 -27.67 20.49 -5.75
CA ALA A 515 -26.72 19.37 -5.74
C ALA A 515 -25.25 19.83 -5.80
N GLN A 516 -24.94 20.84 -6.61
CA GLN A 516 -23.59 21.41 -6.67
C GLN A 516 -23.21 22.11 -5.37
N ALA A 517 -24.15 22.82 -4.73
CA ALA A 517 -23.95 23.45 -3.44
C ALA A 517 -23.64 22.43 -2.35
N LEU A 518 -24.41 21.34 -2.26
CA LEU A 518 -24.13 20.24 -1.33
C LEU A 518 -22.75 19.62 -1.59
N ALA A 519 -22.43 19.29 -2.84
CA ALA A 519 -21.12 18.74 -3.19
C ALA A 519 -19.97 19.68 -2.78
N LYS A 520 -20.14 20.99 -3.00
CA LYS A 520 -19.16 22.00 -2.60
C LYS A 520 -19.00 22.06 -1.07
N GLN A 521 -20.10 22.05 -0.33
CA GLN A 521 -20.10 22.07 1.14
C GLN A 521 -19.35 20.85 1.71
N LEU A 522 -19.62 19.65 1.20
CA LEU A 522 -18.94 18.44 1.65
C LEU A 522 -17.44 18.45 1.32
N ARG A 523 -17.04 18.95 0.14
CA ARG A 523 -15.61 19.14 -0.19
C ARG A 523 -14.92 20.14 0.73
N GLN A 524 -15.60 21.25 1.06
CA GLN A 524 -15.07 22.24 2.00
C GLN A 524 -14.87 21.67 3.41
N ARG A 525 -15.61 20.62 3.77
CA ARG A 525 -15.42 19.87 5.01
C ARG A 525 -14.21 18.93 4.98
N GLY A 526 -13.63 18.67 3.80
CA GLY A 526 -12.46 17.82 3.60
C GLY A 526 -12.76 16.44 2.99
N TRP A 527 -14.03 16.17 2.63
CA TRP A 527 -14.42 14.90 2.02
C TRP A 527 -14.11 14.86 0.53
N ASN A 528 -13.68 13.68 0.03
CA ASN A 528 -13.56 13.48 -1.40
C ASN A 528 -14.94 13.18 -2.01
N VAL A 529 -15.49 14.17 -2.72
CA VAL A 529 -16.85 14.11 -3.24
C VAL A 529 -16.90 14.26 -4.75
N LEU A 530 -17.57 13.33 -5.42
CA LEU A 530 -17.87 13.42 -6.84
C LEU A 530 -19.23 14.10 -7.06
N TYR A 531 -19.34 14.92 -8.09
CA TYR A 531 -20.62 15.41 -8.58
C TYR A 531 -20.89 14.85 -9.98
N ASP A 532 -22.09 14.35 -10.23
CA ASP A 532 -22.45 13.79 -11.54
C ASP A 532 -23.93 14.00 -11.91
N GLN A 533 -24.17 14.47 -13.12
CA GLN A 533 -25.50 14.70 -13.71
C GLN A 533 -25.69 14.00 -15.07
N ALA A 534 -24.77 13.15 -15.49
CA ALA A 534 -24.79 12.47 -16.77
C ALA A 534 -25.56 11.13 -16.70
N GLY A 535 -26.53 10.95 -17.59
CA GLY A 535 -27.34 9.72 -17.66
C GLY A 535 -28.40 9.62 -16.55
N THR A 536 -29.08 8.48 -16.49
CA THR A 536 -30.13 8.22 -15.50
C THR A 536 -29.54 8.05 -14.10
N ILE A 537 -30.37 8.21 -13.06
CA ILE A 537 -29.93 8.03 -11.67
C ILE A 537 -29.38 6.62 -11.41
N GLY A 538 -30.03 5.58 -11.94
CA GLY A 538 -29.56 4.19 -11.83
C GLY A 538 -28.18 3.98 -12.46
N LYS A 539 -27.92 4.57 -13.65
CA LYS A 539 -26.59 4.50 -14.29
C LYS A 539 -25.51 5.21 -13.45
N ARG A 540 -25.86 6.28 -12.74
CA ARG A 540 -24.94 6.99 -11.83
C ARG A 540 -24.62 6.15 -10.60
N TYR A 541 -25.62 5.54 -9.97
CA TYR A 541 -25.40 4.61 -8.86
C TYR A 541 -24.51 3.43 -9.28
N ARG A 542 -24.76 2.81 -10.43
CA ARG A 542 -23.92 1.70 -10.92
C ARG A 542 -22.46 2.10 -11.12
N ARG A 543 -22.20 3.28 -11.70
CA ARG A 543 -20.82 3.79 -11.85
C ARG A 543 -20.12 3.92 -10.50
N MET A 544 -20.84 4.36 -9.47
CA MET A 544 -20.30 4.55 -8.13
C MET A 544 -20.10 3.24 -7.37
N ASP A 545 -21.01 2.29 -7.54
CA ASP A 545 -20.90 0.95 -6.97
C ASP A 545 -19.65 0.23 -7.53
N GLU A 546 -19.43 0.27 -8.85
CA GLU A 546 -18.28 -0.34 -9.53
C GLU A 546 -16.92 0.25 -9.10
N VAL A 547 -16.89 1.48 -8.58
CA VAL A 547 -15.67 2.13 -8.06
C VAL A 547 -15.63 2.18 -6.54
N GLY A 548 -16.62 1.55 -5.89
CA GLY A 548 -16.68 1.36 -4.45
C GLY A 548 -16.96 2.62 -3.63
N THR A 549 -17.65 3.61 -4.20
CA THR A 549 -18.10 4.79 -3.44
C THR A 549 -19.18 4.37 -2.44
N PRO A 550 -18.99 4.56 -1.12
CA PRO A 550 -19.88 4.01 -0.10
C PRO A 550 -21.22 4.75 -0.02
N PHE A 551 -21.24 6.05 -0.31
CA PHE A 551 -22.44 6.88 -0.16
C PHE A 551 -22.79 7.64 -1.44
N CYS A 552 -24.08 7.68 -1.79
CA CYS A 552 -24.60 8.52 -2.85
C CYS A 552 -25.74 9.39 -2.32
N CYS A 553 -25.60 10.71 -2.41
CA CYS A 553 -26.64 11.68 -2.10
C CYS A 553 -27.40 12.10 -3.36
N THR A 554 -28.72 12.05 -3.33
CA THR A 554 -29.59 12.44 -4.43
C THR A 554 -30.51 13.58 -4.02
N VAL A 555 -30.39 14.69 -4.75
CA VAL A 555 -31.20 15.90 -4.61
C VAL A 555 -32.40 15.78 -5.56
N ASP A 556 -33.59 15.65 -5.00
CA ASP A 556 -34.88 15.48 -5.68
C ASP A 556 -35.78 16.73 -5.53
N PHE A 557 -37.00 16.66 -6.04
CA PHE A 557 -37.94 17.78 -5.99
C PHE A 557 -38.31 18.15 -4.55
N ASP A 558 -38.58 17.15 -3.71
CA ASP A 558 -38.85 17.31 -2.29
C ASP A 558 -37.71 18.05 -1.57
N THR A 559 -36.46 17.84 -2.00
CA THR A 559 -35.28 18.57 -1.46
C THR A 559 -35.41 20.09 -1.61
N LEU A 560 -36.10 20.58 -2.65
CA LEU A 560 -36.30 22.02 -2.87
C LEU A 560 -37.37 22.60 -1.93
N GLU A 561 -38.21 21.77 -1.35
CA GLU A 561 -39.29 22.16 -0.44
C GLU A 561 -38.88 22.01 1.03
N ASP A 562 -38.19 20.93 1.38
CA ASP A 562 -37.93 20.53 2.77
C ASP A 562 -36.45 20.54 3.20
N ASP A 563 -35.52 20.89 2.31
CA ASP A 563 -34.08 20.91 2.57
C ASP A 563 -33.49 19.57 3.07
N THR A 564 -34.14 18.45 2.71
CA THR A 564 -33.66 17.10 3.00
C THR A 564 -33.15 16.42 1.72
N VAL A 565 -32.17 15.53 1.88
CA VAL A 565 -31.56 14.79 0.77
C VAL A 565 -31.66 13.30 1.02
N THR A 566 -31.76 12.57 -0.07
CA THR A 566 -31.80 11.12 -0.09
C THR A 566 -30.37 10.57 -0.08
N VAL A 567 -29.98 9.81 0.94
CA VAL A 567 -28.66 9.17 1.07
C VAL A 567 -28.80 7.66 0.94
N ARG A 568 -28.12 7.11 -0.08
CA ARG A 568 -28.04 5.68 -0.37
C ARG A 568 -26.69 5.13 0.06
N ARG A 569 -26.71 3.98 0.76
CA ARG A 569 -25.52 3.17 1.05
C ARG A 569 -25.26 2.21 -0.12
N ARG A 570 -23.98 2.01 -0.46
CA ARG A 570 -23.56 1.07 -1.52
C ARG A 570 -23.98 -0.37 -1.20
N ASP A 571 -23.70 -0.79 0.02
CA ASP A 571 -23.82 -2.19 0.44
C ASP A 571 -25.27 -2.64 0.61
N ASP A 572 -26.17 -1.73 1.02
CA ASP A 572 -27.60 -1.96 1.18
C ASP A 572 -28.39 -1.02 0.23
N PRO A 573 -28.49 -1.34 -1.07
CA PRO A 573 -28.97 -0.41 -2.09
C PRO A 573 -30.46 -0.11 -2.02
N LEU A 574 -31.23 -0.95 -1.31
CA LEU A 574 -32.66 -0.78 -1.05
C LEU A 574 -32.92 0.07 0.19
N GLU A 575 -31.92 0.20 1.07
CA GLU A 575 -32.03 1.02 2.27
C GLU A 575 -31.63 2.46 1.92
N VAL A 576 -32.65 3.29 1.79
CA VAL A 576 -32.49 4.70 1.44
C VAL A 576 -32.96 5.54 2.61
N SER A 577 -32.08 6.40 3.12
CA SER A 577 -32.36 7.28 4.25
C SER A 577 -32.57 8.71 3.76
N ARG A 578 -33.62 9.39 4.22
CA ARG A 578 -33.83 10.81 3.98
C ARG A 578 -33.35 11.59 5.20
N MET A 579 -32.46 12.56 5.02
CA MET A 579 -31.91 13.36 6.12
C MET A 579 -31.74 14.83 5.74
N PRO A 580 -31.76 15.75 6.72
CA PRO A 580 -31.44 17.15 6.48
C PRO A 580 -30.08 17.33 5.80
N ILE A 581 -29.98 18.26 4.85
CA ILE A 581 -28.74 18.54 4.10
C ILE A 581 -27.55 18.87 5.03
N ASP A 582 -27.81 19.61 6.10
CA ASP A 582 -26.80 20.01 7.10
C ASP A 582 -26.31 18.83 7.96
N ALA A 583 -27.11 17.77 8.10
CA ALA A 583 -26.76 16.56 8.82
C ALA A 583 -25.83 15.63 8.03
N VAL A 584 -25.78 15.74 6.68
CA VAL A 584 -25.00 14.84 5.82
C VAL A 584 -23.52 14.84 6.17
N ALA A 585 -22.93 16.02 6.44
CA ALA A 585 -21.52 16.11 6.78
C ALA A 585 -21.20 15.32 8.06
N ARG A 586 -22.05 15.44 9.08
CA ARG A 586 -21.90 14.70 10.34
C ARG A 586 -22.10 13.21 10.15
N PHE A 587 -23.08 12.82 9.34
CA PHE A 587 -23.30 11.43 8.97
C PHE A 587 -22.03 10.81 8.34
N LEU A 588 -21.37 11.51 7.42
CA LEU A 588 -20.10 11.05 6.85
C LEU A 588 -18.98 11.00 7.91
N ASP A 589 -18.89 11.99 8.80
CA ASP A 589 -17.93 12.01 9.91
C ASP A 589 -18.09 10.77 10.83
N ASP A 590 -19.33 10.33 11.08
CA ASP A 590 -19.63 9.17 11.94
C ASP A 590 -19.34 7.83 11.22
N GLU A 591 -19.67 7.71 9.94
CA GLU A 591 -19.49 6.47 9.17
C GLU A 591 -18.06 6.25 8.67
N CYS A 592 -17.29 7.32 8.51
CA CYS A 592 -15.91 7.28 8.00
C CYS A 592 -14.87 7.34 9.13
N GLN A 593 -15.24 6.94 10.35
CA GLN A 593 -14.27 6.81 11.43
C GLN A 593 -13.36 5.60 11.19
N LEU A 594 -12.06 5.81 11.35
CA LEU A 594 -11.11 4.72 11.26
C LEU A 594 -11.39 3.69 12.35
N PRO A 595 -11.49 2.39 12.02
CA PRO A 595 -11.48 1.35 13.03
C PRO A 595 -10.18 1.47 13.83
N MET A 596 -10.33 1.82 15.12
CA MET A 596 -9.25 1.91 16.11
C MET A 596 -8.75 0.51 16.47
#